data_AF-A0A7J0DE83-F1
#
_entry.id   AF-A0A7J0DE83-F1
#
_cell.length_a   1.000
_cell.length_b   1.000
_cell.length_c   1.000
_cell.angle_alpha   90.00
_cell.angle_beta   90.00
_cell.angle_gamma   90.00
#
_symmetry.space_group_name_H-M   'P 1'
#
loop_
_entity.id
_entity.type
_entity.pdbx_description
1 polymer ?
#
loop_
_entity_poly.entity_id
_entity_poly.type
_entity_poly.pdbx_seq_one_letter_code
_entity_poly.pdbx_strand_id
1 'polypeptide(L)'
;MRLDMEAVPKNKATPISLAQHTYWNLASHNSGTILDHSIEIWALNIPPVDQNSIPTGEILPVKGTPFDFTNEKKIGSSIHKAGLGYYKERFYTANYMPSFVGKGGAVYGNHSGLCLETQAFPKAINQPNFPSVIVRPGNQLMAYLNWSTNGSRTLGSNAEMDIISAFLPRIQQSSLATRNVTRNAIN
;
A
#
# COMPACT_ATOMS: atom_id res chain seq x y z
N MET A 1 7.22 -8.44 -12.01
CA MET A 1 8.18 -8.64 -10.91
C MET A 1 7.45 -9.36 -9.79
N ARG A 2 8.12 -10.29 -9.11
CA ARG A 2 7.61 -10.96 -7.91
C ARG A 2 8.64 -10.81 -6.80
N LEU A 3 8.18 -10.54 -5.58
CA LEU A 3 8.98 -10.55 -4.35
C LEU A 3 8.40 -11.59 -3.40
N ASP A 4 9.20 -12.59 -3.05
CA ASP A 4 8.87 -13.57 -2.02
C ASP A 4 9.61 -13.23 -0.72
N MET A 5 8.90 -13.26 0.39
CA MET A 5 9.41 -12.94 1.73
C MET A 5 9.06 -14.06 2.69
N GLU A 6 10.08 -14.61 3.34
CA GLU A 6 9.95 -15.71 4.31
C GLU A 6 10.59 -15.32 5.64
N ALA A 7 9.96 -15.72 6.74
CA ALA A 7 10.55 -15.59 8.06
C ALA A 7 10.16 -16.74 9.00
N VAL A 8 11.17 -17.27 9.69
CA VAL A 8 11.05 -18.40 10.63
C VAL A 8 11.60 -17.97 12.00
N PRO A 9 10.77 -17.92 13.06
CA PRO A 9 11.25 -17.70 14.42
C PRO A 9 12.11 -18.87 14.89
N LYS A 10 13.30 -18.59 15.44
CA LYS A 10 14.25 -19.62 15.86
C LYS A 10 13.77 -20.42 17.08
N ASN A 11 13.44 -19.74 18.18
CA ASN A 11 13.21 -20.39 19.48
C ASN A 11 12.13 -19.74 20.35
N LYS A 12 11.56 -18.61 19.94
CA LYS A 12 10.49 -17.91 20.67
C LYS A 12 9.42 -17.46 19.70
N ALA A 13 8.20 -17.32 20.22
CA ALA A 13 7.13 -16.69 19.47
C ALA A 13 7.49 -15.21 19.24
N THR A 14 7.36 -14.75 17.99
CA THR A 14 7.84 -13.44 17.56
C THR A 14 6.80 -12.77 16.68
N PRO A 15 6.48 -11.47 16.89
CA PRO A 15 5.70 -10.71 15.93
C PRO A 15 6.49 -10.53 14.64
N ILE A 16 5.89 -10.87 13.50
CA ILE A 16 6.48 -10.69 12.18
C ILE A 16 5.49 -10.01 11.25
N SER A 17 5.92 -8.91 10.64
CA SER A 17 5.22 -8.21 9.56
C SER A 17 6.28 -7.72 8.59
N LEU A 18 6.23 -8.19 7.35
CA LEU A 18 7.19 -7.84 6.30
C LEU A 18 6.51 -6.93 5.27
N ALA A 19 7.25 -5.97 4.74
CA ALA A 19 6.76 -4.96 3.82
C ALA A 19 7.82 -4.60 2.79
N GLN A 20 7.38 -3.95 1.73
CA GLN A 20 8.24 -3.42 0.68
C GLN A 20 7.87 -1.94 0.50
N HIS A 21 8.86 -1.05 0.64
CA HIS A 21 8.64 0.40 0.69
C HIS A 21 9.11 1.12 -0.60
N THR A 22 8.83 0.55 -1.79
CA THR A 22 9.15 1.19 -3.07
C THR A 22 8.10 2.25 -3.41
N TYR A 23 8.58 3.40 -3.86
CA TYR A 23 7.76 4.43 -4.48
C TYR A 23 7.71 4.27 -6.00
N TRP A 24 6.51 4.34 -6.54
CA TRP A 24 6.22 4.20 -7.96
C TRP A 24 5.66 5.49 -8.54
N ASN A 25 6.11 5.82 -9.74
CA ASN A 25 5.46 6.79 -10.60
C ASN A 25 5.41 6.22 -12.03
N LEU A 26 4.22 5.80 -12.46
CA LEU A 26 4.02 5.15 -13.76
C LEU A 26 4.32 6.06 -14.97
N ALA A 27 4.29 7.38 -14.76
CA ALA A 27 4.68 8.35 -15.78
C ALA A 27 6.20 8.57 -15.86
N SER A 28 6.99 7.82 -15.09
CA SER A 28 8.44 7.97 -14.82
C SER A 28 8.74 8.71 -13.52
N HIS A 29 9.88 8.39 -12.92
CA HIS A 29 10.36 9.05 -11.69
C HIS A 29 10.61 10.56 -11.86
N ASN A 30 10.82 11.05 -13.09
CA ASN A 30 11.05 12.47 -13.39
C ASN A 30 9.81 13.17 -14.00
N SER A 31 8.60 12.65 -13.76
CA SER A 31 7.37 13.16 -14.38
C SER A 31 6.54 14.10 -13.49
N GLY A 32 7.08 14.48 -12.32
CA GLY A 32 6.36 15.27 -11.33
C GLY A 32 5.45 14.39 -10.47
N THR A 33 4.20 14.81 -10.30
CA THR A 33 3.31 14.20 -9.29
C THR A 33 2.50 13.01 -9.81
N ILE A 34 2.05 12.14 -8.90
CA ILE A 34 1.15 11.01 -9.17
C ILE A 34 -0.34 11.39 -9.09
N LEU A 35 -0.68 12.67 -8.94
CA LEU A 35 -2.07 13.09 -8.67
C LEU A 35 -3.04 12.78 -9.82
N ASP A 36 -2.52 12.68 -11.04
CA ASP A 36 -3.28 12.30 -12.24
C ASP A 36 -3.38 10.78 -12.46
N HIS A 37 -2.67 9.97 -11.68
CA HIS A 37 -2.82 8.52 -11.74
C HIS A 37 -4.18 8.16 -11.15
N SER A 38 -4.82 7.18 -11.77
CA SER A 38 -6.06 6.58 -11.26
C SER A 38 -5.71 5.29 -10.54
N ILE A 39 -6.39 5.03 -9.44
CA ILE A 39 -6.18 3.84 -8.63
C ILE A 39 -7.52 3.21 -8.24
N GLU A 40 -7.53 1.88 -8.21
CA GLU A 40 -8.61 1.05 -7.70
C GLU A 40 -8.02 0.09 -6.63
N ILE A 41 -8.54 0.16 -5.42
CA ILE A 41 -8.13 -0.64 -4.27
C ILE A 41 -9.31 -1.49 -3.80
N TRP A 42 -9.15 -2.81 -3.82
CA TRP A 42 -10.18 -3.74 -3.34
C TRP A 42 -10.09 -3.92 -1.83
N ALA A 43 -10.35 -2.83 -1.13
CA ALA A 43 -10.45 -2.78 0.31
C ALA A 43 -11.72 -2.05 0.70
N LEU A 44 -12.67 -2.78 1.28
CA LEU A 44 -13.94 -2.20 1.72
C LEU A 44 -13.83 -1.50 3.08
N ASN A 45 -12.76 -1.76 3.83
CA ASN A 45 -12.56 -1.25 5.18
C ASN A 45 -11.13 -0.78 5.40
N ILE A 46 -10.96 0.16 6.34
CA ILE A 46 -9.69 0.73 6.75
C ILE A 46 -9.66 0.90 8.28
N PRO A 47 -8.51 0.65 8.95
CA PRO A 47 -8.36 1.05 10.33
C PRO A 47 -8.11 2.57 10.40
N PRO A 48 -8.96 3.34 11.09
CA PRO A 48 -8.68 4.74 11.34
C PRO A 48 -7.47 4.90 12.28
N VAL A 49 -6.79 6.04 12.21
CA VAL A 49 -5.66 6.36 13.08
C VAL A 49 -5.90 7.63 13.88
N ASP A 50 -5.22 7.75 15.02
CA ASP A 50 -5.26 8.96 15.85
C ASP A 50 -4.32 10.05 15.32
N GLN A 51 -4.25 11.18 16.02
CA GLN A 51 -3.35 12.31 15.69
C GLN A 51 -1.85 11.94 15.66
N ASN A 52 -1.47 10.85 16.31
CA ASN A 52 -0.10 10.32 16.31
C ASN A 52 0.10 9.26 15.21
N SER A 53 -0.91 9.04 14.36
CA SER A 53 -0.89 8.01 13.30
C SER A 53 -0.82 6.59 13.83
N ILE A 54 -1.42 6.37 15.00
CA ILE A 54 -1.53 5.06 15.62
C ILE A 54 -2.95 4.53 15.37
N PRO A 55 -3.11 3.29 14.83
CA PRO A 55 -4.44 2.70 14.66
C PRO A 55 -5.24 2.65 15.96
N THR A 56 -6.47 3.15 15.91
CA THR A 56 -7.38 3.17 17.07
C THR A 56 -7.74 1.76 17.52
N GLY A 57 -7.73 0.83 16.57
CA GLY A 57 -8.21 -0.55 16.74
C GLY A 57 -9.51 -0.78 15.99
N GLU A 58 -10.23 0.24 15.57
CA GLU A 58 -11.46 0.06 14.81
C GLU A 58 -11.19 -0.42 13.37
N ILE A 59 -12.23 -0.97 12.73
CA ILE A 59 -12.24 -1.30 11.30
C ILE A 59 -13.50 -0.66 10.73
N LEU A 60 -13.34 0.41 9.95
CA LEU A 60 -14.45 1.21 9.43
C LEU A 60 -14.57 1.05 7.91
N PRO A 61 -15.78 1.16 7.34
CA PRO A 61 -15.95 1.11 5.90
C PRO A 61 -15.27 2.30 5.22
N VAL A 62 -14.67 2.08 4.05
CA VAL A 62 -14.12 3.18 3.23
C VAL A 62 -15.21 3.95 2.50
N LYS A 63 -16.41 3.36 2.35
CA LYS A 63 -17.52 3.93 1.59
C LYS A 63 -17.91 5.31 2.13
N GLY A 64 -17.96 6.30 1.24
CA GLY A 64 -18.31 7.69 1.61
C GLY A 64 -17.16 8.46 2.28
N THR A 65 -15.97 7.85 2.43
CA THR A 65 -14.77 8.54 2.91
C THR A 65 -13.91 9.02 1.72
N PRO A 66 -12.95 9.93 1.94
CA PRO A 66 -11.93 10.28 0.94
C PRO A 66 -11.10 9.10 0.42
N PHE A 67 -11.11 7.97 1.15
CA PHE A 67 -10.36 6.74 0.88
C PHE A 67 -11.16 5.69 0.12
N ASP A 68 -12.38 6.04 -0.32
CA ASP A 68 -13.14 5.18 -1.21
C ASP A 68 -12.50 5.15 -2.60
N PHE A 69 -11.62 4.15 -2.77
CA PHE A 69 -11.01 3.74 -4.05
C PHE A 69 -11.55 2.36 -4.46
N THR A 70 -12.73 1.96 -3.98
CA THR A 70 -13.35 0.68 -4.35
C THR A 70 -13.72 0.62 -5.83
N ASN A 71 -13.73 1.76 -6.50
CA ASN A 71 -13.80 1.93 -7.94
C ASN A 71 -12.64 2.83 -8.38
N GLU A 72 -12.21 2.69 -9.64
CA GLU A 72 -11.13 3.50 -10.21
C GLU A 72 -11.38 5.00 -10.03
N LYS A 73 -10.38 5.71 -9.49
CA LYS A 73 -10.48 7.14 -9.21
C LYS A 73 -9.10 7.79 -9.22
N LYS A 74 -9.01 9.02 -9.75
CA LYS A 74 -7.78 9.82 -9.68
C LYS A 74 -7.37 10.08 -8.24
N ILE A 75 -6.09 9.89 -7.94
CA ILE A 75 -5.53 10.10 -6.60
C ILE A 75 -5.77 11.54 -6.14
N GLY A 76 -5.57 12.53 -7.02
CA GLY A 76 -5.76 13.95 -6.71
C GLY A 76 -7.22 14.36 -6.41
N SER A 77 -8.22 13.56 -6.79
CA SER A 77 -9.64 13.96 -6.70
C SER A 77 -10.19 14.02 -5.26
N SER A 78 -9.58 13.29 -4.32
CA SER A 78 -9.96 13.31 -2.90
C SER A 78 -8.81 13.59 -1.95
N ILE A 79 -7.59 13.80 -2.45
CA ILE A 79 -6.41 13.99 -1.58
C ILE A 79 -6.54 15.21 -0.66
N HIS A 80 -7.20 16.29 -1.12
CA HIS A 80 -7.46 17.48 -0.31
C HIS A 80 -8.50 17.26 0.81
N LYS A 81 -9.30 16.19 0.71
CA LYS A 81 -10.31 15.82 1.71
C LYS A 81 -9.73 14.86 2.75
N ALA A 82 -8.62 14.20 2.45
CA ALA A 82 -7.89 13.38 3.41
C ALA A 82 -7.21 14.31 4.42
N GLY A 83 -7.76 14.41 5.64
CA GLY A 83 -7.11 15.13 6.73
C GLY A 83 -5.80 14.45 7.19
N LEU A 84 -5.02 15.16 8.03
CA LEU A 84 -3.72 14.71 8.54
C LEU A 84 -3.73 13.34 9.28
N GLY A 85 -4.90 12.91 9.76
CA GLY A 85 -5.10 11.78 10.67
C GLY A 85 -5.62 10.50 10.00
N TYR A 86 -5.61 10.40 8.68
CA TYR A 86 -6.00 9.17 8.02
C TYR A 86 -5.09 8.98 6.82
N TYR A 87 -4.50 7.79 6.71
CA TYR A 87 -3.69 7.32 5.59
C TYR A 87 -2.18 7.47 5.72
N LYS A 88 -1.56 6.58 6.51
CA LYS A 88 -0.11 6.46 6.61
C LYS A 88 0.39 5.03 6.78
N GLU A 89 -0.32 4.00 6.32
CA GLU A 89 0.07 2.63 6.70
C GLU A 89 0.21 1.64 5.54
N ARG A 90 -0.53 1.82 4.44
CA ARG A 90 -0.58 0.83 3.33
C ARG A 90 -0.65 1.42 1.91
N PHE A 91 -1.08 2.66 1.74
CA PHE A 91 -0.84 3.42 0.50
C PHE A 91 -0.31 4.79 0.96
N TYR A 92 0.74 5.26 0.32
CA TYR A 92 1.39 6.51 0.68
C TYR A 92 1.62 7.29 -0.58
N THR A 93 1.21 8.55 -0.60
CA THR A 93 1.34 9.42 -1.76
C THR A 93 2.46 10.44 -1.54
N ALA A 94 3.54 10.05 -0.85
CA ALA A 94 4.69 10.92 -0.56
C ALA A 94 4.31 12.31 -0.01
N ASN A 95 3.35 12.35 0.92
CA ASN A 95 2.64 13.58 1.31
C ASN A 95 3.50 14.66 1.99
N TYR A 96 4.67 14.30 2.52
CA TYR A 96 5.52 15.17 3.32
C TYR A 96 7.00 15.05 2.94
N MET A 97 7.28 14.66 1.70
CA MET A 97 8.65 14.57 1.26
C MET A 97 9.19 15.98 1.01
N PRO A 98 10.24 16.43 1.73
CA PRO A 98 10.95 17.63 1.35
C PRO A 98 11.50 17.44 -0.07
N SER A 99 11.61 18.52 -0.84
CA SER A 99 12.16 18.40 -2.19
C SER A 99 13.65 18.02 -2.13
N PHE A 100 14.06 16.99 -2.87
CA PHE A 100 15.46 16.58 -2.99
C PHE A 100 15.81 16.12 -4.41
N VAL A 101 17.08 16.26 -4.78
CA VAL A 101 17.59 15.79 -6.08
C VAL A 101 17.87 14.29 -5.99
N GLY A 102 17.14 13.52 -6.80
CA GLY A 102 17.28 12.10 -6.94
C GLY A 102 18.09 11.69 -8.19
N LYS A 103 17.79 10.48 -8.66
CA LYS A 103 18.50 9.86 -9.79
C LYS A 103 18.39 10.71 -11.06
N GLY A 104 19.51 10.89 -11.75
CA GLY A 104 19.54 11.60 -13.05
C GLY A 104 19.17 13.09 -12.95
N GLY A 105 19.28 13.71 -11.77
CA GLY A 105 18.93 15.12 -11.56
C GLY A 105 17.43 15.38 -11.37
N ALA A 106 16.60 14.34 -11.34
CA ALA A 106 15.17 14.47 -11.08
C ALA A 106 14.92 15.04 -9.69
N VAL A 107 13.95 15.94 -9.52
CA VAL A 107 13.58 16.48 -8.21
C VAL A 107 12.35 15.73 -7.70
N TYR A 108 12.50 15.05 -6.56
CA TYR A 108 11.41 14.36 -5.88
C TYR A 108 10.90 15.23 -4.74
N GLY A 109 9.59 15.27 -4.55
CA GLY A 109 8.94 16.10 -3.54
C GLY A 109 7.54 15.56 -3.24
N ASN A 110 6.68 16.42 -2.70
CA ASN A 110 5.31 16.00 -2.38
C ASN A 110 4.60 15.36 -3.58
N HIS A 111 4.03 14.18 -3.33
CA HIS A 111 3.30 13.41 -4.34
C HIS A 111 4.13 12.98 -5.56
N SER A 112 5.46 12.92 -5.49
CA SER A 112 6.27 12.48 -6.65
C SER A 112 6.19 10.97 -6.92
N GLY A 113 5.64 10.20 -5.98
CA GLY A 113 5.46 8.76 -6.11
C GLY A 113 4.42 8.23 -5.13
N LEU A 114 3.98 7.00 -5.36
CA LEU A 114 3.12 6.26 -4.45
C LEU A 114 3.79 4.98 -3.93
N CYS A 115 3.63 4.67 -2.65
CA CYS A 115 4.04 3.42 -2.03
C CYS A 115 2.81 2.60 -1.70
N LEU A 116 2.88 1.27 -1.86
CA LEU A 116 1.82 0.32 -1.53
C LEU A 116 2.41 -0.74 -0.59
N GLU A 117 2.28 -0.54 0.72
CA GLU A 117 2.87 -1.42 1.73
C GLU A 117 1.92 -2.54 2.12
N THR A 118 2.26 -3.73 1.65
CA THR A 118 1.43 -4.92 1.78
C THR A 118 1.84 -5.70 3.01
N GLN A 119 1.47 -5.17 4.18
CA GLN A 119 1.90 -5.65 5.49
C GLN A 119 0.72 -5.88 6.43
N ALA A 120 0.97 -6.46 7.61
CA ALA A 120 -0.05 -6.55 8.66
C ALA A 120 -0.52 -5.16 9.13
N PHE A 121 -1.64 -5.07 9.86
CA PHE A 121 -2.06 -3.77 10.39
C PHE A 121 -1.01 -3.28 11.37
N PRO A 122 -0.58 -2.01 11.32
CA PRO A 122 0.23 -1.45 12.39
C PRO A 122 -0.48 -1.61 13.71
N LYS A 123 0.29 -1.79 14.79
CA LYS A 123 -0.24 -2.07 16.14
C LYS A 123 -1.00 -3.40 16.27
N ALA A 124 -1.03 -4.30 15.27
CA ALA A 124 -1.72 -5.59 15.39
C ALA A 124 -1.29 -6.43 16.59
N ILE A 125 -0.02 -6.33 17.01
CA ILE A 125 0.45 -7.00 18.24
C ILE A 125 -0.29 -6.55 19.52
N ASN A 126 -0.77 -5.31 19.55
CA ASN A 126 -1.43 -4.69 20.69
C ASN A 126 -2.93 -4.44 20.43
N GLN A 127 -3.50 -5.01 19.36
CA GLN A 127 -4.93 -4.87 19.02
C GLN A 127 -5.52 -6.26 18.78
N PRO A 128 -6.22 -6.85 19.78
CA PRO A 128 -6.65 -8.24 19.72
C PRO A 128 -7.69 -8.54 18.63
N ASN A 129 -8.36 -7.51 18.12
CA ASN A 129 -9.31 -7.60 17.02
C ASN A 129 -8.65 -7.45 15.64
N PHE A 130 -7.35 -7.16 15.57
CA PHE A 130 -6.59 -7.25 14.33
C PHE A 130 -6.06 -8.68 14.14
N PRO A 131 -5.83 -9.10 12.88
CA PRO A 131 -5.20 -10.40 12.63
C PRO A 131 -3.84 -10.51 13.32
N SER A 132 -3.61 -11.65 13.98
CA SER A 132 -2.38 -11.89 14.75
C SER A 132 -1.13 -11.83 13.86
N VAL A 133 -0.08 -11.19 14.35
CA VAL A 133 1.25 -11.15 13.71
C VAL A 133 2.24 -12.10 14.38
N ILE A 134 1.82 -12.87 15.39
CA ILE A 134 2.70 -13.77 16.12
C ILE A 134 2.95 -15.05 15.32
N VAL A 135 4.21 -15.29 14.98
CA VAL A 135 4.70 -16.55 14.43
C VAL A 135 5.39 -17.33 15.54
N ARG A 136 5.03 -18.60 15.71
CA ARG A 136 5.59 -19.50 16.73
C ARG A 136 6.72 -20.35 16.14
N PRO A 137 7.71 -20.81 16.94
CA PRO A 137 8.71 -21.77 16.48
C PRO A 137 8.03 -23.01 15.87
N GLY A 138 8.58 -23.50 14.76
CA GLY A 138 7.97 -24.58 13.97
C GLY A 138 6.96 -24.12 12.93
N ASN A 139 6.56 -22.84 12.94
CA ASN A 139 5.77 -22.20 11.90
C ASN A 139 6.64 -21.20 11.11
N GLN A 140 6.16 -20.81 9.92
CA GLN A 140 6.79 -19.80 9.08
C GLN A 140 5.76 -18.77 8.59
N LEU A 141 6.20 -17.53 8.42
CA LEU A 141 5.48 -16.54 7.63
C LEU A 141 5.95 -16.65 6.18
N MET A 142 5.00 -16.77 5.25
CA MET A 142 5.23 -16.56 3.82
C MET A 142 4.38 -15.40 3.33
N ALA A 143 5.00 -14.42 2.70
CA ALA A 143 4.32 -13.34 2.01
C ALA A 143 4.91 -13.21 0.61
N TYR A 144 4.05 -12.95 -0.38
CA TYR A 144 4.54 -12.59 -1.70
C TYR A 144 3.78 -11.40 -2.26
N LEU A 145 4.51 -10.62 -3.03
CA LEU A 145 4.03 -9.45 -3.75
C LEU A 145 4.25 -9.67 -5.24
N ASN A 146 3.18 -9.61 -6.03
CA ASN A 146 3.26 -9.60 -7.48
C ASN A 146 2.99 -8.20 -8.00
N TRP A 147 3.85 -7.79 -8.94
CA TRP A 147 3.69 -6.57 -9.70
C TRP A 147 3.71 -6.92 -11.18
N SER A 148 2.63 -6.62 -11.88
CA SER A 148 2.50 -6.76 -13.33
C SER A 148 2.27 -5.39 -13.95
N THR A 149 2.76 -5.21 -15.17
CA THR A 149 2.43 -4.05 -15.99
C THR A 149 1.81 -4.58 -17.26
N ASN A 150 0.60 -4.12 -17.57
CA ASN A 150 -0.11 -4.47 -18.79
C ASN A 150 -0.23 -3.20 -19.63
N GLY A 151 0.42 -3.13 -20.79
CA GLY A 151 0.35 -1.95 -21.66
C GLY A 151 1.51 -1.80 -22.64
N SER A 152 1.23 -1.17 -23.78
CA SER A 152 2.25 -0.74 -24.74
C SER A 152 2.83 0.60 -24.30
N ARG A 153 4.13 0.85 -24.55
CA ARG A 153 4.75 2.18 -24.31
C ARG A 153 4.05 3.34 -25.04
N THR A 154 3.21 3.04 -26.05
CA THR A 154 2.51 4.02 -26.90
C THR A 154 1.04 4.26 -26.52
N LEU A 155 0.43 3.43 -25.68
CA LEU A 155 -0.97 3.55 -25.25
C LEU A 155 -0.99 3.29 -23.74
N GLY A 156 -1.08 4.35 -22.93
CA GLY A 156 -1.23 4.34 -21.45
C GLY A 156 -0.69 3.12 -20.69
N SER A 157 0.38 3.29 -19.90
CA SER A 157 0.85 2.21 -19.03
C SER A 157 -0.16 1.96 -17.90
N ASN A 158 -0.71 0.75 -17.84
CA ASN A 158 -1.41 0.24 -16.66
C ASN A 158 -0.44 -0.61 -15.84
N ALA A 159 -0.52 -0.49 -14.52
CA ALA A 159 0.13 -1.39 -13.60
C ALA A 159 -0.92 -2.05 -12.70
N GLU A 160 -0.78 -3.35 -12.53
CA GLU A 160 -1.62 -4.16 -11.65
C GLU A 160 -0.75 -4.69 -10.52
N MET A 161 -1.29 -4.69 -9.30
CA MET A 161 -0.56 -5.12 -8.11
C MET A 161 -1.37 -6.14 -7.33
N ASP A 162 -1.17 -7.41 -7.67
CA ASP A 162 -1.80 -8.51 -6.98
C ASP A 162 -1.01 -8.95 -5.75
N ILE A 163 -1.73 -9.10 -4.64
CA ILE A 163 -1.15 -9.38 -3.33
C ILE A 163 -1.84 -10.58 -2.73
N ILE A 164 -1.05 -11.57 -2.34
CA ILE A 164 -1.54 -12.70 -1.55
C ILE A 164 -0.51 -12.94 -0.45
N SER A 165 -0.91 -12.65 0.80
CA SER A 165 -0.20 -13.11 1.99
C SER A 165 -0.87 -14.39 2.48
N ALA A 166 -0.09 -15.44 2.75
CA ALA A 166 -0.63 -16.74 3.14
C ALA A 166 0.13 -17.31 4.34
N PHE A 167 -0.60 -17.52 5.44
CA PHE A 167 -0.12 -18.34 6.55
C PHE A 167 -0.43 -19.81 6.23
N LEU A 168 0.57 -20.58 5.82
CA LEU A 168 0.47 -22.04 5.75
C LEU A 168 0.58 -22.61 7.18
N PRO A 169 -0.39 -23.39 7.71
CA PRO A 169 -1.75 -23.64 7.23
C PRO A 169 -2.79 -23.23 8.30
N ARG A 170 -3.60 -22.17 8.06
CA ARG A 170 -5.01 -21.98 8.52
C ARG A 170 -5.43 -20.53 8.84
N ILE A 171 -4.76 -19.48 8.40
CA ILE A 171 -5.35 -18.13 8.53
C ILE A 171 -5.14 -17.33 7.24
N GLN A 172 -6.19 -17.25 6.42
CA GLN A 172 -6.35 -16.17 5.44
C GLN A 172 -6.41 -14.86 6.25
N GLN A 173 -5.36 -14.05 6.18
CA GLN A 173 -5.48 -12.65 6.56
C GLN A 173 -6.00 -11.89 5.34
N SER A 174 -6.97 -11.01 5.57
CA SER A 174 -7.64 -10.20 4.56
C SER A 174 -6.63 -9.54 3.62
N SER A 175 -6.65 -9.96 2.35
CA SER A 175 -5.93 -9.31 1.26
C SER A 175 -6.45 -7.88 1.08
N LEU A 176 -5.56 -6.89 1.08
CA LEU A 176 -5.76 -5.78 0.14
C LEU A 176 -5.27 -6.31 -1.20
N ALA A 177 -6.16 -6.46 -2.17
CA ALA A 177 -5.76 -6.60 -3.57
C ALA A 177 -5.89 -5.21 -4.20
N THR A 178 -4.86 -4.76 -4.93
CA THR A 178 -4.94 -3.50 -5.69
C THR A 178 -4.93 -3.87 -7.15
N ARG A 179 -6.09 -3.90 -7.80
CA ARG A 179 -6.14 -4.41 -9.17
C ARG A 179 -5.49 -3.47 -10.17
N ASN A 180 -5.69 -2.15 -10.04
CA ASN A 180 -5.31 -1.22 -11.11
C ASN A 180 -4.72 0.10 -10.56
N VAL A 181 -3.52 0.44 -11.01
CA VAL A 181 -2.99 1.81 -11.04
C VAL A 181 -2.80 2.15 -12.52
N THR A 182 -3.59 3.07 -13.04
CA THR A 182 -3.61 3.43 -14.46
C THR A 182 -3.27 4.90 -14.66
N ARG A 183 -2.73 5.24 -15.82
CA ARG A 183 -2.72 6.63 -16.31
C ARG A 183 -3.33 6.64 -17.70
N ASN A 184 -4.51 7.24 -17.82
CA ASN A 184 -5.08 7.53 -19.14
C ASN A 184 -4.10 8.45 -19.89
N ALA A 185 -3.72 8.05 -21.09
CA ALA A 185 -2.96 8.92 -21.99
C ALA A 185 -3.77 10.21 -22.15
N ILE A 186 -3.17 11.33 -21.74
CA ILE A 186 -3.72 12.64 -22.04
C ILE A 186 -3.42 12.84 -23.53
N ASN A 187 -4.47 12.89 -24.36
CA ASN A 187 -4.38 13.38 -25.74
C ASN A 187 -3.93 14.84 -25.74
#